data_AF-A0A7W6GML7-F1
#
_entry.id   AF-A0A7W6GML7-F1
#
_cell.length_a   1.000
_cell.length_b   1.000
_cell.length_c   1.000
_cell.angle_alpha   90.00
_cell.angle_beta   90.00
_cell.angle_gamma   90.00
#
_symmetry.space_group_name_H-M   'P 1'
#
loop_
_entity.id
_entity.type
_entity.pdbx_description
1 polymer ?
#
loop_
_entity_poly.entity_id
_entity_poly.type
_entity_poly.pdbx_seq_one_letter_code
_entity_poly.pdbx_strand_id
1 'polypeptide(L)' 'MTDKPTRPAINMEEFGRELARRRAELGITDADIPRNSGLRRTASKKALLKAIKDAGGNW' A
#
# COMPACT_ATOMS: atom_id res chain seq x y z
N MET A 1 13.95 27.82 -13.94
CA MET A 1 14.08 26.58 -13.14
C MET A 1 13.01 26.68 -12.06
N THR A 2 11.88 25.99 -12.22
CA THR A 2 10.78 26.05 -11.25
C THR A 2 11.10 25.11 -10.09
N ASP A 3 11.34 25.69 -8.92
CA ASP A 3 11.61 24.93 -7.71
C ASP A 3 10.36 24.10 -7.35
N LYS A 4 10.54 22.80 -7.06
CA LYS A 4 9.42 21.96 -6.64
C LYS A 4 9.04 22.38 -5.22
N PRO A 5 7.73 22.54 -4.91
CA PRO A 5 7.35 22.85 -3.54
C PRO A 5 7.86 21.74 -2.60
N THR A 6 8.70 22.12 -1.65
CA THR A 6 9.20 21.23 -0.62
C THR A 6 8.03 20.86 0.28
N ARG A 7 7.55 19.62 0.16
CA ARG A 7 6.55 19.09 1.08
C ARG A 7 7.27 18.61 2.34
N PRO A 8 6.78 18.95 3.54
CA PRO A 8 7.32 18.37 4.76
C PRO A 8 7.21 16.85 4.71
N ALA A 9 8.23 16.15 5.20
CA ALA A 9 8.18 14.71 5.35
C ALA A 9 7.06 14.33 6.31
N ILE A 10 6.24 13.34 5.94
CA ILE A 10 5.15 12.85 6.79
C ILE A 10 5.75 11.91 7.85
N ASN A 11 5.39 12.14 9.12
CA ASN A 11 5.64 11.16 10.16
C ASN A 11 4.63 10.01 10.03
N MET A 12 5.14 8.80 9.74
CA MET A 12 4.29 7.62 9.51
C MET A 12 3.54 7.15 10.75
N GLU A 13 4.07 7.40 11.95
CA GLU A 13 3.43 7.05 13.21
C GLU A 13 2.21 7.94 13.47
N GLU A 14 2.38 9.25 13.29
CA GLU A 14 1.30 10.22 13.40
C GLU A 14 0.21 9.98 12.35
N PHE A 15 0.63 9.75 11.11
CA PHE A 15 -0.28 9.39 10.02
C PHE A 15 -1.08 8.12 10.34
N GLY A 16 -0.44 7.09 10.90
CA GLY A 16 -1.11 5.85 11.30
C GLY A 16 -2.18 6.07 12.37
N ARG A 17 -1.88 6.89 13.39
CA ARG A 17 -2.86 7.25 14.44
C ARG A 17 -4.06 8.00 13.87
N GLU A 18 -3.82 8.98 13.00
CA GLU A 18 -4.88 9.76 12.40
C GLU A 18 -5.77 8.93 11.48
N LEU A 19 -5.18 8.01 10.70
CA LEU A 19 -5.94 7.04 9.92
C LEU A 19 -6.81 6.14 10.80
N ALA A 20 -6.28 5.63 11.92
CA ALA A 20 -7.03 4.78 12.83
C ALA A 20 -8.22 5.52 13.45
N ARG A 21 -8.01 6.77 13.91
CA ARG A 21 -9.07 7.65 14.42
C ARG A 21 -10.18 7.84 13.39
N ARG A 22 -9.83 8.21 12.15
CA ARG A 22 -10.81 8.43 11.07
C ARG A 22 -11.58 7.18 10.69
N ARG A 23 -10.92 6.02 10.65
CA ARG A 23 -11.59 4.74 10.40
C ARG A 23 -12.64 4.47 11.47
N ALA A 24 -12.30 4.67 12.75
CA ALA A 24 -13.23 4.49 13.86
C ALA A 24 -14.43 5.44 13.77
N GLU A 25 -14.20 6.73 13.47
CA GLU A 25 -15.27 7.74 13.33
C GLU A 25 -16.24 7.43 12.19
N LEU A 26 -15.74 6.86 11.09
CA LEU A 26 -16.55 6.49 9.92
C LEU A 26 -17.07 5.05 9.98
N GLY A 27 -16.77 4.30 11.05
CA GLY A 27 -17.12 2.88 11.17
C GLY A 27 -16.47 1.98 10.10
N ILE A 28 -15.37 2.41 9.49
CA ILE A 28 -14.67 1.66 8.44
C ILE A 28 -13.84 0.56 9.06
N THR A 29 -14.12 -0.67 8.65
CA THR A 29 -13.39 -1.88 9.00
C THR A 29 -12.49 -2.33 7.86
N ASP A 30 -11.66 -3.34 8.11
CA ASP A 30 -10.86 -3.96 7.05
C ASP A 30 -11.71 -4.67 5.98
N ALA A 31 -12.97 -4.99 6.28
CA ALA A 31 -13.89 -5.58 5.30
C ALA A 31 -14.34 -4.56 4.25
N ASP A 32 -14.35 -3.26 4.61
CA ASP A 32 -14.80 -2.17 3.74
C ASP A 32 -13.71 -1.73 2.75
N ILE A 33 -12.46 -2.14 2.98
CA ILE A 33 -11.32 -1.71 2.16
C ILE A 33 -11.14 -2.67 0.99
N PRO A 34 -11.40 -2.23 -0.25
CA PRO A 34 -11.24 -3.09 -1.41
C PRO A 34 -9.77 -3.47 -1.57
N ARG A 35 -9.50 -4.77 -1.47
CA ARG A 35 -8.16 -5.28 -1.77
C ARG A 35 -8.01 -5.40 -3.29
N ASN A 36 -6.85 -4.98 -3.79
CA ASN A 36 -6.53 -5.20 -5.19
C ASN A 36 -6.52 -6.71 -5.47
N SER A 37 -7.33 -7.16 -6.45
CA SER A 37 -7.41 -8.56 -6.86
C SER A 37 -6.10 -9.10 -7.43
N GLY A 38 -5.18 -8.21 -7.84
CA GLY A 38 -3.89 -8.58 -8.40
C GLY A 38 -3.99 -9.30 -9.75
N LEU A 39 -5.16 -9.27 -10.42
CA LEU A 39 -5.40 -10.05 -11.64
C LEU A 39 -4.72 -9.44 -12.87
N ARG A 40 -4.43 -8.13 -12.87
CA ARG A 40 -3.81 -7.41 -14.00
C ARG A 40 -2.30 -7.24 -13.85
N ARG A 41 -1.60 -8.33 -13.47
CA ARG A 41 -0.13 -8.34 -13.37
C ARG A 41 0.51 -8.31 -14.76
N THR A 42 1.48 -7.44 -14.96
CA THR A 42 2.34 -7.43 -16.15
C THR A 42 3.19 -8.70 -16.24
N ALA A 43 3.75 -9.00 -17.41
CA ALA A 43 4.63 -10.15 -17.61
C ALA A 43 5.83 -10.14 -16.64
N SER A 44 6.49 -8.99 -16.49
CA SER A 44 7.61 -8.82 -15.56
C SER A 44 7.22 -9.06 -14.11
N LYS A 45 6.03 -8.61 -13.68
CA LYS A 45 5.52 -8.85 -12.32
C LYS A 45 5.26 -10.34 -12.09
N LYS A 46 4.70 -11.05 -13.07
CA LYS A 46 4.49 -12.51 -12.99
C LYS A 46 5.82 -13.26 -12.86
N ALA A 47 6.83 -12.90 -13.66
CA ALA A 47 8.15 -13.50 -13.61
C ALA A 47 8.83 -13.31 -12.24
N LEU A 48 8.77 -12.10 -11.68
CA LEU A 48 9.28 -11.80 -10.34
C LEU A 48 8.61 -12.66 -9.27
N LEU A 49 7.27 -12.72 -9.26
CA LEU A 49 6.54 -13.48 -8.26
C LEU A 49 6.81 -14.98 -8.37
N LYS A 50 7.04 -15.51 -9.58
CA LYS A 50 7.50 -16.88 -9.76
C LYS A 50 8.87 -17.10 -9.13
N ALA A 51 9.83 -16.21 -9.38
CA ALA A 51 11.17 -16.32 -8.79
C ALA A 51 11.14 -16.28 -7.25
N ILE A 52 10.31 -15.43 -6.66
CA ILE A 52 10.09 -15.38 -5.20
C ILE A 52 9.55 -16.72 -4.69
N LYS A 53 8.56 -17.29 -5.39
CA LYS A 53 7.99 -18.59 -5.02
C LYS A 53 9.01 -19.72 -5.14
N ASP A 54 9.79 -19.75 -6.21
CA ASP A 54 10.83 -20.76 -6.43
C ASP A 54 11.93 -20.67 -5.35
N ALA A 55 12.17 -19.48 -4.79
CA ALA A 55 13.06 -19.25 -3.66
C ALA A 55 12.43 -19.56 -2.28
N GLY A 56 11.20 -20.07 -2.24
CA GLY A 56 10.49 -20.43 -0.99
C GLY A 56 9.70 -19.30 -0.33
N GLY A 57 9.57 -18.14 -0.98
CA GLY A 57 8.73 -17.04 -0.49
C GLY A 57 7.25 -17.23 -0.82
N ASN A 58 6.37 -16.57 -0.06
CA ASN A 58 4.93 -16.52 -0.34
C ASN A 58 4.47 -15.06 -0.46
N TRP A 59 3.96 -14.69 -1.64
CA TRP A 59 3.55 -13.32 -1.99
C TRP A 59 2.28 -13.29 -2.84
#